data_AF-A0AAD5D3Y2-F1
#
_entry.id   AF-A0AAD5D3Y2-F1
#
_cell.length_a   1.000
_cell.length_b   1.000
_cell.length_c   1.000
_cell.angle_alpha   90.00
_cell.angle_beta   90.00
_cell.angle_gamma   90.00
#
_symmetry.space_group_name_H-M   'P 1'
#
loop_
_entity.id
_entity.type
_entity.pdbx_description
1 polymer ?
#
loop_
_entity_poly.entity_id
_entity_poly.type
_entity_poly.pdbx_seq_one_letter_code
_entity_poly.pdbx_strand_id
1 'polypeptide(L)'
;DLHETAKMVADKTMRTEASLLFSPGQLALAALRRANEEYPVVNFERYLNSILSRQHPARPVPELTKYLDAIDQMVNNLVTPTASDMKHIDRKLKYCRDPGSHDKSKKRKHRSRD
;
A
#
# COMPACT_ATOMS: atom_id res chain seq x y z
N ASP A 1 4.69 -20.17 2.08
CA ASP A 1 3.81 -20.41 0.91
C ASP A 1 3.81 -19.14 0.09
N LEU A 2 3.98 -19.25 -1.23
CA LEU A 2 4.13 -18.09 -2.13
C LEU A 2 2.93 -17.15 -2.03
N HIS A 3 1.73 -17.71 -2.00
CA HIS A 3 0.50 -16.92 -1.98
C HIS A 3 0.34 -16.11 -0.68
N GLU A 4 0.53 -16.76 0.47
CA GLU A 4 0.43 -16.11 1.78
C GLU A 4 1.51 -15.03 1.97
N THR A 5 2.75 -15.29 1.53
CA THR A 5 3.82 -14.27 1.57
C THR A 5 3.49 -13.09 0.66
N ALA A 6 3.00 -13.33 -0.56
CA ALA A 6 2.62 -12.26 -1.47
C ALA A 6 1.48 -11.40 -0.89
N LYS A 7 0.50 -12.03 -0.24
CA LYS A 7 -0.59 -11.33 0.44
C LYS A 7 -0.08 -10.44 1.57
N MET A 8 0.81 -10.95 2.42
CA MET A 8 1.45 -10.17 3.48
C MET A 8 2.22 -8.97 2.94
N VAL A 9 2.96 -9.14 1.83
CA VAL A 9 3.68 -8.03 1.19
C VAL A 9 2.70 -7.00 0.62
N ALA A 10 1.60 -7.45 0.01
CA ALA A 10 0.55 -6.55 -0.49
C ALA A 10 -0.06 -5.72 0.66
N ASP A 11 -0.41 -6.35 1.78
CA ASP A 11 -0.94 -5.67 2.97
C ASP A 11 0.06 -4.64 3.52
N LYS A 12 1.35 -4.99 3.56
CA LYS A 12 2.41 -4.05 3.95
C LYS A 12 2.52 -2.88 2.98
N THR A 13 2.36 -3.13 1.69
CA THR A 13 2.41 -2.10 0.64
C THR A 13 1.25 -1.11 0.76
N MET A 14 0.07 -1.57 1.19
CA MET A 14 -1.08 -0.69 1.45
C MET A 14 -0.86 0.31 2.60
N ARG A 15 0.17 0.10 3.44
CA ARG A 15 0.57 1.05 4.49
C ARG A 15 1.55 2.13 4.01
N THR A 16 1.83 2.16 2.70
CA THR A 16 2.74 3.12 2.07
C THR A 16 1.98 3.95 1.03
N GLU A 17 2.62 5.03 0.54
CA GLU A 17 2.09 5.84 -0.56
C GLU A 17 2.07 5.10 -1.91
N ALA A 18 2.66 3.89 -2.00
CA ALA A 18 2.71 3.12 -3.23
C ALA A 18 1.30 2.83 -3.79
N SER A 19 0.31 2.68 -2.91
CA SER A 19 -1.10 2.50 -3.28
C SER A 19 -1.71 3.68 -4.06
N LEU A 20 -1.13 4.88 -3.93
CA LEU A 20 -1.53 6.09 -4.64
C LEU A 20 -0.70 6.33 -5.90
N LEU A 21 0.54 5.84 -5.93
CA LEU A 21 1.51 6.12 -6.99
C LEU A 21 1.53 5.07 -8.11
N PHE A 22 1.17 3.82 -7.80
CA PHE A 22 1.31 2.70 -8.73
C PHE A 22 -0.04 2.00 -8.97
N SER A 23 -0.18 1.44 -10.16
CA SER A 23 -1.37 0.67 -10.51
C SER A 23 -1.45 -0.64 -9.73
N PRO A 24 -2.67 -1.18 -9.47
CA PRO A 24 -2.83 -2.44 -8.75
C PRO A 24 -2.06 -3.61 -9.36
N GLY A 25 -1.89 -3.64 -10.69
CA GLY A 25 -1.09 -4.65 -11.38
C GLY A 25 0.40 -4.57 -11.04
N GLN A 26 0.96 -3.36 -10.93
CA GLN A 26 2.36 -3.17 -10.52
C GLN A 26 2.57 -3.56 -9.06
N LEU A 27 1.63 -3.22 -8.18
CA LEU A 27 1.66 -3.61 -6.76
C LEU A 27 1.60 -5.13 -6.60
N ALA A 28 0.71 -5.79 -7.34
CA ALA A 28 0.60 -7.25 -7.33
C ALA A 28 1.87 -7.93 -7.86
N LEU A 29 2.49 -7.40 -8.92
CA LEU A 29 3.75 -7.90 -9.46
C LEU A 29 4.91 -7.71 -8.47
N ALA A 30 4.99 -6.57 -7.79
CA ALA A 30 6.01 -6.33 -6.77
C ALA A 30 5.86 -7.30 -5.59
N ALA A 31 4.62 -7.50 -5.12
CA ALA A 31 4.32 -8.46 -4.06
C ALA A 31 4.67 -9.91 -4.46
N LEU A 32 4.36 -10.31 -5.69
CA LEU A 32 4.71 -11.62 -6.23
C LEU A 32 6.23 -11.78 -6.37
N ARG A 33 6.94 -10.75 -6.85
CA ARG A 33 8.41 -10.75 -6.95
C ARG A 33 9.06 -11.04 -5.60
N ARG A 34 8.67 -10.26 -4.59
CA ARG A 34 9.13 -10.42 -3.20
C ARG A 34 8.87 -11.79 -2.63
N ALA A 35 7.65 -12.28 -2.77
CA ALA A 35 7.30 -13.60 -2.28
C ALA A 35 8.11 -14.70 -2.98
N ASN A 36 8.41 -14.49 -4.27
CA ASN A 36 9.20 -15.43 -5.07
C ASN A 36 10.71 -15.36 -4.78
N GLU A 37 11.22 -14.27 -4.18
CA GLU A 37 12.58 -14.22 -3.63
C GLU A 37 12.72 -15.11 -2.39
N GLU A 38 11.68 -15.16 -1.55
CA GLU A 38 11.64 -16.03 -0.35
C GLU A 38 11.31 -17.48 -0.72
N TYR A 39 10.42 -17.68 -1.68
CA TYR A 39 9.99 -18.99 -2.18
C TYR A 39 10.13 -19.03 -3.70
N PRO A 40 11.30 -19.43 -4.26
CA PRO A 40 11.56 -19.43 -5.69
C PRO A 40 10.79 -20.54 -6.40
N VAL A 41 9.52 -20.28 -6.70
CA VAL A 41 8.60 -21.20 -7.40
C VAL A 41 8.54 -20.90 -8.90
N VAL A 42 8.69 -19.62 -9.26
CA VAL A 42 8.53 -19.13 -10.64
C VAL A 42 9.82 -18.48 -11.11
N ASN A 43 10.19 -18.70 -12.38
CA ASN A 43 11.19 -17.86 -13.04
C ASN A 43 10.55 -16.51 -13.39
N PHE A 44 10.64 -15.56 -12.46
CA PHE A 44 9.95 -14.28 -12.54
C PHE A 44 10.39 -13.43 -13.73
N GLU A 45 11.68 -13.44 -14.06
CA GLU A 45 12.22 -12.71 -15.22
C GLU A 45 11.64 -13.25 -16.53
N ARG A 46 11.63 -14.57 -16.71
CA ARG A 46 11.02 -15.22 -17.87
C ARG A 46 9.53 -14.91 -17.96
N TYR A 47 8.82 -14.91 -16.83
CA TYR A 47 7.40 -14.60 -16.75
C TYR A 47 7.12 -13.16 -17.22
N LEU A 48 7.87 -12.17 -16.70
CA LEU A 48 7.74 -10.78 -17.12
C LEU A 48 8.02 -10.59 -18.62
N ASN A 49 9.10 -11.18 -19.13
CA ASN A 49 9.43 -11.13 -20.56
C ASN A 49 8.29 -11.71 -21.43
N SER A 50 7.65 -12.78 -20.97
CA SER A 50 6.53 -13.40 -21.70
C SER A 50 5.26 -12.55 -21.72
N ILE A 51 5.01 -11.75 -20.69
CA ILE A 51 3.84 -10.86 -20.62
C ILE A 51 4.10 -9.58 -21.43
N LEU A 52 5.27 -8.98 -21.28
CA LEU A 52 5.61 -7.73 -21.94
C LEU A 52 5.69 -7.90 -23.46
N SER A 53 6.26 -9.02 -23.93
CA SER A 53 6.26 -9.34 -25.37
C SER A 53 4.86 -9.44 -25.98
N ARG A 54 3.84 -9.87 -25.19
CA ARG A 54 2.44 -9.99 -25.65
C ARG A 54 1.68 -8.68 -25.59
N GLN A 55 1.87 -7.89 -24.54
CA GLN A 55 1.03 -6.70 -24.27
C GLN A 55 1.63 -5.40 -24.82
N HIS A 56 2.95 -5.23 -24.74
CA HIS A 56 3.62 -4.01 -25.17
C HIS A 56 5.06 -4.29 -25.66
N PRO A 57 5.23 -4.71 -26.92
CA PRO A 57 6.56 -4.98 -27.48
C PRO A 57 7.49 -3.76 -27.50
N ALA A 58 6.94 -2.54 -27.35
CA ALA A 58 7.69 -1.29 -27.34
C ALA A 58 8.14 -0.81 -25.95
N ARG A 59 7.65 -1.40 -24.85
CA ARG A 59 8.03 -0.97 -23.48
C ARG A 59 9.17 -1.84 -22.94
N PRO A 60 10.34 -1.27 -22.64
CA PRO A 60 11.49 -2.05 -22.21
C PRO A 60 11.29 -2.57 -20.78
N VAL A 61 11.56 -3.87 -20.57
CA VAL A 61 11.56 -4.56 -19.27
C VAL A 61 12.32 -3.79 -18.17
N PRO A 62 13.49 -3.16 -18.45
CA PRO A 62 14.19 -2.31 -17.48
C PRO A 62 13.36 -1.18 -16.85
N GLU A 63 12.39 -0.62 -17.56
CA GLU A 63 11.52 0.44 -17.03
C GLU A 63 10.55 -0.11 -15.97
N LEU A 64 9.97 -1.28 -16.23
CA LEU A 64 9.11 -1.96 -15.26
C LEU A 64 9.89 -2.33 -13.99
N THR A 65 11.12 -2.85 -14.15
CA THR A 65 11.99 -3.18 -13.02
C THR A 65 12.22 -1.97 -12.12
N LYS A 66 12.43 -0.77 -12.68
CA LYS A 66 12.58 0.46 -11.89
C LYS A 66 11.35 0.76 -11.03
N TYR A 67 10.14 0.58 -11.56
CA TYR A 67 8.91 0.77 -10.79
C TYR A 67 8.77 -0.25 -9.67
N LEU A 68 9.08 -1.52 -9.95
CA LEU A 68 9.05 -2.56 -8.93
C LEU A 68 10.08 -2.28 -7.82
N ASP A 69 11.29 -1.83 -8.18
CA ASP A 69 12.35 -1.49 -7.21
C ASP A 69 11.96 -0.27 -6.35
N ALA A 70 11.29 0.72 -6.94
CA ALA A 70 10.75 1.86 -6.20
C ALA A 70 9.69 1.42 -5.18
N ILE A 71 8.77 0.51 -5.56
CA ILE A 71 7.80 -0.07 -4.62
C ILE A 71 8.52 -0.79 -3.48
N ASP A 72 9.53 -1.59 -3.80
CA ASP A 72 10.28 -2.33 -2.79
C ASP A 72 11.02 -1.43 -1.80
N GLN A 73 11.60 -0.32 -2.28
CA GLN A 73 12.20 0.69 -1.42
C GLN A 73 11.16 1.31 -0.48
N MET A 74 9.99 1.69 -0.98
CA MET A 74 8.91 2.25 -0.14
C MET A 74 8.45 1.27 0.93
N VAL A 75 8.32 -0.01 0.59
CA VAL A 75 7.91 -1.07 1.52
C VAL A 75 8.99 -1.38 2.55
N ASN A 76 10.28 -1.35 2.15
CA ASN A 76 11.41 -1.55 3.06
C ASN A 76 11.57 -0.41 4.05
N ASN A 77 11.33 0.82 3.60
CA ASN A 77 11.48 2.03 4.41
C ASN A 77 10.26 2.31 5.31
N LEU A 78 9.26 1.44 5.32
CA LEU A 78 8.07 1.59 6.16
C LEU A 78 8.44 1.53 7.65
N VAL A 79 8.34 2.66 8.33
CA VAL A 79 8.49 2.77 9.79
C VAL A 79 7.14 2.57 10.45
N THR A 80 7.05 1.60 11.36
CA THR A 80 5.85 1.42 12.18
C THR A 80 5.98 2.23 13.47
N PRO A 81 5.07 3.19 13.74
CA PRO A 81 5.11 3.97 14.97
C PRO A 81 5.02 3.09 16.22
N THR A 82 5.75 3.43 17.27
CA THR A 82 5.69 2.72 18.54
C THR A 82 4.44 3.12 19.34
N ALA A 83 4.09 2.31 20.34
CA ALA A 83 3.00 2.66 21.26
C ALA A 83 3.22 4.00 21.99
N SER A 84 4.48 4.36 22.23
CA SER A 84 4.83 5.66 22.84
C SER A 84 4.56 6.81 21.87
N ASP A 85 5.00 6.67 20.62
CA ASP A 85 4.76 7.67 19.56
C ASP A 85 3.27 7.91 19.36
N MET A 86 2.48 6.83 19.31
CA MET A 86 1.03 6.89 19.15
C MET A 86 0.36 7.61 20.34
N LYS A 87 0.78 7.34 21.58
CA LYS A 87 0.26 8.05 22.78
C LYS A 87 0.60 9.55 22.76
N HIS A 88 1.80 9.89 22.29
CA HIS A 88 2.22 11.28 22.17
C HIS A 88 1.42 12.03 21.10
N ILE A 89 1.26 11.41 19.93
CA ILE A 89 0.46 11.96 18.82
C ILE A 89 -1.00 12.13 19.24
N ASP A 90 -1.62 11.12 19.88
CA ASP A 90 -3.02 11.21 20.34
C ASP A 90 -3.24 12.35 21.34
N ARG A 91 -2.29 12.55 22.28
CA ARG A 91 -2.34 13.68 23.21
C ARG A 91 -2.32 15.01 22.47
N LYS A 92 -1.44 15.19 21.49
CA LYS A 92 -1.40 16.43 20.67
C LYS A 92 -2.69 16.62 19.87
N LEU A 93 -3.17 15.56 19.22
CA LEU A 93 -4.39 15.60 18.42
C LEU A 93 -5.61 16.01 19.25
N LYS A 94 -5.71 15.59 20.52
CA LYS A 94 -6.79 16.03 21.43
C LYS A 94 -6.85 17.54 21.61
N TYR A 95 -5.71 18.23 21.65
CA TYR A 95 -5.66 19.69 21.84
C TYR A 95 -5.83 20.47 20.53
N CYS A 96 -5.45 19.87 19.40
CA CYS A 96 -5.56 20.50 18.08
C CYS A 96 -6.89 20.20 17.37
N ARG A 97 -7.76 19.39 17.98
CA ARG A 97 -9.03 19.00 17.36
C ARG A 97 -10.03 20.15 17.46
N ASP A 98 -10.69 20.46 16.34
CA ASP A 98 -11.75 21.46 16.31
C ASP A 98 -12.91 21.05 17.24
N PRO A 99 -13.24 21.86 18.27
CA PRO A 99 -14.37 21.60 19.16
C PRO A 99 -15.71 21.49 18.41
N GLY A 100 -15.87 22.20 17.29
CA GLY A 100 -17.09 22.21 16.48
C GLY A 100 -17.31 20.94 15.65
N SER A 101 -16.26 20.14 15.43
CA SER A 101 -16.35 18.89 14.68
C SER A 101 -16.82 17.70 15.54
N HIS A 102 -17.03 17.91 16.85
CA HIS A 102 -17.34 16.84 17.81
C HIS A 102 -18.85 16.52 17.92
N ASP A 103 -19.72 17.23 17.21
CA ASP A 103 -21.16 17.00 17.37
C ASP A 103 -21.69 15.88 16.45
N LYS A 104 -21.23 14.64 16.67
CA LYS A 104 -21.85 13.45 16.06
C LYS A 104 -23.12 13.00 16.78
N SER A 105 -23.54 13.66 17.87
CA SER A 105 -24.68 13.23 18.70
C SER A 105 -25.80 14.25 18.91
N LYS A 106 -25.70 15.54 18.52
CA LYS A 106 -26.83 16.49 18.63
C LYS A 106 -27.53 16.88 17.32
N LYS A 107 -27.29 16.20 16.20
CA LYS A 107 -28.07 16.43 14.96
C LYS A 107 -29.36 15.60 14.91
N ARG A 108 -30.20 15.64 15.96
CA ARG A 108 -31.59 15.14 15.90
C ARG A 108 -32.44 15.64 17.07
N LYS A 109 -32.76 16.93 17.09
CA LYS A 109 -34.02 17.43 17.68
C LYS A 109 -34.33 18.84 17.16
N HIS A 110 -34.70 18.92 15.89
CA HIS A 110 -35.67 19.93 15.46
C HIS A 110 -36.49 19.34 14.30
N ARG A 111 -37.42 18.44 14.63
CA ARG A 111 -38.63 18.30 13.81
C ARG A 111 -39.60 19.33 14.37
N SER A 112 -39.64 20.50 13.75
CA SER A 112 -40.85 21.30 13.74
C SER A 112 -41.95 20.48 13.07
N ARG A 113 -43.07 20.30 13.74
CA ARG A 113 -44.37 20.01 13.13
C ARG A 113 -45.46 20.55 14.06
N ASP A 114 -46.17 21.50 13.45
CA ASP A 114 -47.51 22.04 13.70
C ASP A 114 -47.82 22.68 15.06
#